data_AF-A0A445GDB0-F1
#
_entry.id   AF-A0A445GDB0-F1
#
_cell.length_a   1.000
_cell.length_b   1.000
_cell.length_c   1.000
_cell.angle_alpha   90.00
_cell.angle_beta   90.00
_cell.angle_gamma   90.00
#
_symmetry.space_group_name_H-M   'P 1'
#
loop_
_entity.id
_entity.type
_entity.pdbx_description
1 polymer ?
#
loop_
_entity_poly.entity_id
_entity_poly.type
_entity_poly.pdbx_seq_one_letter_code
_entity_poly.pdbx_strand_id
1 'polypeptide(L)'
;MGKRLQNATSSGGEIPPEKRIRRSKTICSCNSPRPPFLSAHSTFSWFEEDIWTEIAKFLDGKSLVMLAATSRWFRRAIMDDGIWKFVCLRDLQVPPPECVAFRWCKLYTSTFDGSHSYMFRQQEKHIDWMRIGAFSFDSSVAVLAERLILPGKIRNGETMEKMLRSQGCCVLDNVKTGIWIADLQLVRCPVCDLNTCDGTMQTLDARHIELFLCEGFQNGSWDYQLVGSRDIKKRADGAAGAIFDMKHLKDSSTSAVFDYKSWIGRANDWQPKAMIAFHAVAVNTNLQENEGLHVKYHAMRAGADGEVVSIRISQQLL
;
A
#
# COMPACT_ATOMS: atom_id res chain seq x y z
N MET A 1 -56.04 63.12 -29.54
CA MET A 1 -56.65 62.27 -30.59
C MET A 1 -56.89 60.90 -29.95
N GLY A 2 -58.05 60.26 -29.89
CA GLY A 2 -59.41 60.53 -30.33
C GLY A 2 -60.20 59.23 -30.10
N LYS A 3 -61.37 59.34 -29.44
CA LYS A 3 -62.55 58.44 -29.42
C LYS A 3 -62.39 57.00 -28.84
N ARG A 4 -63.09 56.59 -27.76
CA ARG A 4 -64.53 56.19 -27.62
C ARG A 4 -64.85 54.94 -28.48
N LEU A 5 -65.41 53.82 -28.03
CA LEU A 5 -66.62 53.56 -27.22
C LEU A 5 -66.74 52.03 -26.96
N GLN A 6 -67.09 51.62 -25.73
CA GLN A 6 -68.30 50.88 -25.28
C GLN A 6 -68.50 49.38 -25.62
N ASN A 7 -68.86 48.64 -24.54
CA ASN A 7 -70.02 47.74 -24.34
C ASN A 7 -70.22 46.56 -25.32
N ALA A 8 -70.80 45.40 -24.98
CA ALA A 8 -71.50 44.92 -23.80
C ALA A 8 -71.65 43.38 -23.88
N THR A 9 -71.78 42.79 -22.70
CA THR A 9 -72.47 41.55 -22.29
C THR A 9 -73.10 40.57 -23.29
N SER A 10 -73.01 39.30 -22.87
CA SER A 10 -73.89 38.12 -23.08
C SER A 10 -73.08 36.98 -23.70
N SER A 11 -73.21 35.71 -23.34
CA SER A 11 -74.16 34.96 -22.52
C SER A 11 -73.55 33.60 -22.22
N GLY A 12 -74.10 32.90 -21.22
CA GLY A 12 -73.74 31.53 -20.91
C GLY A 12 -73.81 30.59 -22.13
N GLY A 13 -72.95 29.58 -22.10
CA GLY A 13 -72.93 28.50 -23.06
C GLY A 13 -71.87 27.48 -22.64
N GLU A 14 -72.31 26.39 -22.04
CA GLU A 14 -71.52 25.19 -21.80
C GLU A 14 -70.86 24.72 -23.12
N ILE A 15 -69.56 24.43 -23.07
CA ILE A 15 -68.81 23.79 -24.16
C ILE A 15 -67.94 22.66 -23.58
N PRO A 16 -67.87 21.49 -24.25
CA PRO A 16 -67.62 20.18 -23.66
C PRO A 16 -66.12 19.89 -23.44
N PRO A 17 -65.75 18.80 -22.73
CA PRO A 17 -64.34 18.50 -22.48
C PRO A 17 -63.60 18.24 -23.80
N GLU A 18 -62.62 19.10 -24.08
CA GLU A 18 -61.72 18.93 -25.21
C GLU A 18 -60.85 17.67 -25.07
N LYS A 19 -60.67 17.04 -26.22
CA LYS A 19 -60.07 15.73 -26.44
C LYS A 19 -58.63 15.70 -25.94
N ARG A 20 -58.36 14.80 -24.99
CA ARG A 20 -57.00 14.39 -24.63
C ARG A 20 -56.30 13.81 -25.86
N ILE A 21 -55.15 14.38 -26.18
CA ILE A 21 -54.21 13.92 -27.21
C ILE A 21 -53.95 12.41 -27.00
N ARG A 22 -54.31 11.59 -28.00
CA ARG A 22 -53.95 10.17 -28.08
C ARG A 22 -52.43 10.07 -28.10
N ARG A 23 -51.83 9.62 -26.99
CA ARG A 23 -50.46 9.11 -27.01
C ARG A 23 -50.42 7.90 -27.96
N SER A 24 -49.49 7.97 -28.90
CA SER A 24 -49.11 6.89 -29.80
C SER A 24 -48.77 5.62 -29.00
N LYS A 25 -49.15 4.47 -29.58
CA LYS A 25 -48.98 3.13 -29.03
C LYS A 25 -47.54 2.91 -28.54
N THR A 26 -47.40 2.55 -27.27
CA THR A 26 -46.17 1.98 -26.73
C THR A 26 -45.90 0.65 -27.41
N ILE A 27 -44.63 0.43 -27.78
CA ILE A 27 -44.11 -0.82 -28.31
C ILE A 27 -44.42 -1.94 -27.32
N CYS A 28 -44.99 -3.02 -27.85
CA CYS A 28 -45.41 -4.22 -27.14
C CYS A 28 -44.22 -4.79 -26.36
N SER A 29 -44.30 -4.77 -25.03
CA SER A 29 -43.37 -5.53 -24.19
C SER A 29 -43.80 -6.99 -24.21
N CYS A 30 -42.91 -7.85 -24.70
CA CYS A 30 -43.07 -9.29 -24.65
C CYS A 30 -43.19 -9.71 -23.18
N ASN A 31 -44.37 -10.11 -22.73
CA ASN A 31 -44.54 -10.80 -21.46
C ASN A 31 -44.05 -12.24 -21.65
N SER A 32 -42.77 -12.47 -21.36
CA SER A 32 -42.25 -13.84 -21.22
C SER A 32 -43.05 -14.57 -20.13
N PRO A 33 -43.42 -15.84 -20.31
CA PRO A 33 -44.09 -16.60 -19.26
C PRO A 33 -43.17 -16.66 -18.04
N ARG A 34 -43.64 -16.14 -16.89
CA ARG A 34 -42.93 -16.36 -15.63
C ARG A 34 -43.13 -17.82 -15.24
N PRO A 35 -42.06 -18.62 -15.13
CA PRO A 35 -42.22 -19.95 -14.61
C PRO A 35 -42.56 -19.89 -13.11
N PRO A 36 -43.26 -20.91 -12.55
CA PRO A 36 -43.82 -20.87 -11.19
C PRO A 36 -42.80 -20.80 -10.06
N PHE A 37 -41.50 -20.91 -10.38
CA PHE A 37 -40.41 -20.95 -9.40
C PHE A 37 -39.94 -19.57 -8.90
N LEU A 38 -40.55 -18.47 -9.35
CA LEU A 38 -40.10 -17.10 -9.02
C LEU A 38 -40.96 -16.33 -8.01
N SER A 39 -41.89 -16.95 -7.28
CA SER A 39 -42.47 -16.30 -6.10
C SER A 39 -42.90 -17.26 -4.99
N ALA A 40 -41.92 -17.67 -4.19
CA ALA A 40 -42.02 -17.78 -2.74
C ALA A 40 -40.58 -17.71 -2.26
N HIS A 41 -40.31 -16.92 -1.21
CA HIS A 41 -39.01 -16.74 -0.58
C HIS A 41 -38.03 -17.89 -0.85
N SER A 42 -37.14 -17.73 -1.82
CA SER A 42 -35.92 -18.50 -1.81
C SER A 42 -35.19 -18.02 -0.56
N THR A 43 -35.45 -18.70 0.55
CA THR A 43 -34.51 -18.79 1.65
C THR A 43 -33.22 -19.18 0.98
N PHE A 44 -32.39 -18.18 0.73
CA PHE A 44 -30.99 -18.36 0.43
C PHE A 44 -30.55 -19.51 1.32
N SER A 45 -30.26 -20.66 0.71
CA SER A 45 -30.05 -21.88 1.48
C SER A 45 -28.92 -21.57 2.44
N TRP A 46 -29.23 -21.65 3.74
CA TRP A 46 -28.32 -21.43 4.86
C TRP A 46 -27.33 -22.60 4.92
N PHE A 47 -26.79 -23.02 3.77
CA PHE A 47 -25.58 -23.82 3.70
C PHE A 47 -24.61 -23.14 4.66
N GLU A 48 -24.19 -23.95 5.64
CA GLU A 48 -23.63 -23.55 6.94
C GLU A 48 -22.80 -22.28 6.82
N GLU A 49 -22.93 -21.36 7.79
CA GLU A 49 -22.14 -20.12 7.87
C GLU A 49 -20.66 -20.34 7.48
N ASP A 50 -20.15 -21.53 7.78
CA ASP A 50 -18.87 -22.09 7.37
C ASP A 50 -18.61 -22.07 5.85
N ILE A 51 -19.51 -22.54 4.98
CA ILE A 51 -19.27 -22.60 3.52
C ILE A 51 -19.09 -21.19 2.93
N TRP A 52 -19.94 -20.23 3.32
CA TRP A 52 -19.81 -18.85 2.83
C TRP A 52 -18.56 -18.16 3.38
N THR A 53 -18.20 -18.48 4.63
CA THR A 53 -16.95 -18.01 5.24
C THR A 53 -15.73 -18.57 4.50
N GLU A 54 -15.75 -19.86 4.11
CA GLU A 54 -14.71 -20.47 3.30
C GLU A 54 -14.66 -19.88 1.88
N ILE A 55 -15.80 -19.66 1.21
CA ILE A 55 -15.84 -19.01 -0.11
C ILE A 55 -15.27 -17.58 -0.01
N ALA A 56 -15.63 -16.83 1.03
CA ALA A 56 -15.17 -15.46 1.24
C ALA A 56 -13.63 -15.38 1.33
N LYS A 57 -12.98 -16.37 1.94
CA LYS A 57 -11.52 -16.45 2.02
C LYS A 57 -10.82 -16.49 0.66
N PHE A 58 -11.51 -16.78 -0.44
CA PHE A 58 -10.96 -16.78 -1.81
C PHE A 58 -11.33 -15.55 -2.65
N LEU A 59 -12.15 -14.64 -2.10
CA LEU A 59 -12.47 -13.38 -2.76
C LEU A 59 -11.39 -12.33 -2.50
N ASP A 60 -11.23 -11.38 -3.43
CA ASP A 60 -10.42 -10.17 -3.20
C ASP A 60 -11.19 -9.17 -2.33
N GLY A 61 -10.47 -8.20 -1.75
CA GLY A 61 -11.08 -7.21 -0.86
C GLY A 61 -12.25 -6.46 -1.51
N LYS A 62 -12.16 -6.14 -2.80
CA LYS A 62 -13.24 -5.46 -3.53
C LYS A 62 -14.49 -6.32 -3.62
N SER A 63 -14.34 -7.59 -3.98
CA SER A 63 -15.45 -8.55 -4.11
C SER A 63 -16.08 -8.85 -2.76
N LEU A 64 -15.30 -8.89 -1.68
CA LEU A 64 -15.82 -9.00 -0.31
C LEU A 64 -16.72 -7.82 0.06
N VAL A 65 -16.28 -6.60 -0.21
CA VAL A 65 -17.09 -5.40 0.05
C VAL A 65 -18.37 -5.40 -0.79
N MET A 66 -18.28 -5.79 -2.06
CA MET A 66 -19.45 -5.92 -2.93
C MET A 66 -20.43 -6.98 -2.40
N LEU A 67 -19.94 -8.14 -1.95
CA LEU A 67 -20.75 -9.20 -1.37
C LEU A 67 -21.43 -8.74 -0.08
N ALA A 68 -20.69 -8.07 0.80
CA ALA A 68 -21.21 -7.48 2.03
C ALA A 68 -22.33 -6.46 1.76
N ALA A 69 -22.31 -5.75 0.63
CA ALA A 69 -23.32 -4.77 0.25
C ALA A 69 -24.65 -5.42 -0.23
N THR A 70 -24.66 -6.72 -0.56
CA THR A 70 -25.86 -7.39 -1.12
C THR A 70 -26.94 -7.64 -0.08
N SER A 71 -26.59 -7.88 1.19
CA SER A 71 -27.57 -8.16 2.25
C SER A 71 -27.01 -7.92 3.65
N ARG A 72 -27.89 -7.75 4.64
CA ARG A 72 -27.50 -7.62 6.06
C ARG A 72 -26.79 -8.86 6.61
N TRP A 73 -27.14 -10.05 6.11
CA TRP A 73 -26.52 -11.29 6.53
C TRP A 73 -25.08 -11.36 6.05
N PHE A 74 -24.84 -11.14 4.75
CA PHE A 74 -23.50 -11.07 4.19
C PHE A 74 -22.66 -9.98 4.83
N ARG A 75 -23.23 -8.81 5.10
CA ARG A 75 -22.52 -7.76 5.82
C ARG A 75 -22.02 -8.24 7.19
N ARG A 76 -22.77 -9.04 7.93
CA ARG A 76 -22.34 -9.56 9.24
C ARG A 76 -21.26 -10.62 9.07
N ALA A 77 -21.49 -11.60 8.19
CA ALA A 77 -20.55 -12.69 7.93
C ALA A 77 -19.21 -12.16 7.39
N ILE A 78 -19.22 -11.34 6.34
CA ILE A 78 -18.00 -10.82 5.69
C ILE A 78 -17.21 -9.85 6.58
N MET A 79 -17.86 -9.15 7.51
CA MET A 79 -17.16 -8.25 8.43
C MET A 79 -16.57 -8.98 9.64
N ASP A 80 -16.65 -10.31 9.67
CA ASP A 80 -15.88 -11.15 10.59
C ASP A 80 -14.37 -10.94 10.38
N ASP A 81 -13.66 -10.73 11.47
CA ASP A 81 -12.24 -10.36 11.43
C ASP A 81 -11.35 -11.54 10.97
N GLY A 82 -11.81 -12.79 11.16
CA GLY A 82 -11.10 -13.99 10.72
C GLY A 82 -11.02 -14.10 9.20
N ILE A 83 -12.07 -13.71 8.47
CA ILE A 83 -12.04 -13.62 7.00
C ILE A 83 -10.98 -12.61 6.57
N TRP A 84 -11.01 -11.40 7.14
CA TRP A 84 -10.05 -10.35 6.79
C TRP A 84 -8.63 -10.71 7.18
N LYS A 85 -8.42 -11.44 8.29
CA LYS A 85 -7.10 -11.98 8.65
C LYS A 85 -6.58 -12.89 7.54
N PHE A 86 -7.39 -13.87 7.13
CA PHE A 86 -6.99 -14.81 6.09
C PHE A 86 -6.67 -14.09 4.78
N VAL A 87 -7.58 -13.21 4.34
CA VAL A 87 -7.46 -12.48 3.07
C VAL A 87 -6.24 -11.55 3.09
N CYS A 88 -5.98 -10.88 4.21
CA CYS A 88 -4.79 -10.04 4.38
C CYS A 88 -3.50 -10.85 4.29
N LEU A 89 -3.38 -11.95 5.02
CA LEU A 89 -2.18 -12.80 5.00
C LEU A 89 -1.95 -13.46 3.64
N ARG A 90 -3.03 -13.90 2.98
CA ARG A 90 -2.99 -14.46 1.63
C ARG A 90 -2.48 -13.44 0.62
N ASP A 91 -3.07 -12.25 0.60
CA ASP A 91 -2.73 -11.21 -0.38
C ASP A 91 -1.33 -10.64 -0.16
N LEU A 92 -0.87 -10.60 1.11
CA LEU A 92 0.48 -10.20 1.48
C LEU A 92 1.52 -11.33 1.37
N GLN A 93 1.08 -12.58 1.27
CA GLN A 93 1.93 -13.78 1.22
C GLN A 93 2.89 -13.89 2.43
N VAL A 94 2.41 -13.56 3.62
CA VAL A 94 3.17 -13.59 4.88
C VAL A 94 2.54 -14.52 5.91
N PRO A 95 3.33 -15.11 6.82
CA PRO A 95 2.79 -15.92 7.91
C PRO A 95 1.95 -15.07 8.89
N PRO A 96 1.05 -15.70 9.65
CA PRO A 96 0.29 -15.01 10.69
C PRO A 96 1.23 -14.48 11.80
N PRO A 97 1.11 -13.20 12.20
CA PRO A 97 1.87 -12.66 13.33
C PRO A 97 1.29 -13.17 14.65
N GLU A 98 2.08 -13.08 15.73
CA GLU A 98 1.64 -13.45 17.08
C GLU A 98 0.46 -12.59 17.56
N CYS A 99 0.54 -11.27 17.38
CA CYS A 99 -0.52 -10.35 17.72
C CYS A 99 -0.60 -9.16 16.75
N VAL A 100 -1.79 -8.55 16.69
CA VAL A 100 -2.02 -7.24 16.08
C VAL A 100 -2.93 -6.42 17.00
N ALA A 101 -2.67 -5.12 17.11
CA ALA A 101 -3.43 -4.18 17.92
C ALA A 101 -4.72 -3.70 17.24
N PHE A 102 -4.82 -3.86 15.92
CA PHE A 102 -5.97 -3.40 15.13
C PHE A 102 -6.72 -4.55 14.46
N ARG A 103 -7.99 -4.30 14.18
CA ARG A 103 -8.84 -5.20 13.40
C ARG A 103 -8.27 -5.46 12.01
N TRP A 104 -8.30 -6.70 11.56
CA TRP A 104 -7.76 -7.12 10.27
C TRP A 104 -8.44 -6.43 9.09
N CYS A 105 -9.74 -6.13 9.18
CA CYS A 105 -10.42 -5.38 8.12
C CYS A 105 -9.87 -3.96 7.94
N LYS A 106 -9.43 -3.31 9.03
CA LYS A 106 -8.79 -2.00 8.99
C LYS A 106 -7.37 -2.11 8.45
N LEU A 107 -6.61 -3.11 8.89
CA LEU A 107 -5.25 -3.37 8.41
C LEU A 107 -5.24 -3.63 6.90
N TYR A 108 -6.12 -4.50 6.42
CA TYR A 108 -6.30 -4.76 4.99
C TYR A 108 -6.59 -3.45 4.25
N THR A 109 -7.61 -2.71 4.69
CA THR A 109 -8.02 -1.46 4.03
C THR A 109 -6.84 -0.50 3.91
N SER A 110 -6.15 -0.18 5.02
CA SER A 110 -5.00 0.74 5.01
C SER A 110 -3.80 0.25 4.19
N THR A 111 -3.65 -1.06 4.05
CA THR A 111 -2.55 -1.66 3.28
C THR A 111 -2.79 -1.60 1.78
N PHE A 112 -4.05 -1.51 1.34
CA PHE A 112 -4.44 -1.57 -0.07
C PHE A 112 -5.15 -0.31 -0.59
N ASP A 113 -5.52 0.65 0.27
CA ASP A 113 -6.22 1.89 -0.11
C ASP A 113 -5.29 3.04 -0.59
N GLY A 114 -3.96 2.84 -0.50
CA GLY A 114 -2.96 3.83 -0.88
C GLY A 114 -2.49 4.76 0.25
N SER A 115 -3.02 4.64 1.47
CA SER A 115 -2.55 5.39 2.66
C SER A 115 -1.09 5.06 3.03
N HIS A 116 -0.61 3.92 2.57
CA HIS A 116 0.79 3.51 2.62
C HIS A 116 1.67 4.12 1.53
N SER A 117 1.18 4.92 0.58
CA SER A 117 2.06 5.48 -0.45
C SER A 117 2.96 6.59 0.12
N TYR A 118 4.14 6.80 -0.47
CA TYR A 118 4.98 7.98 -0.16
C TYR A 118 4.22 9.29 -0.42
N MET A 119 3.32 9.26 -1.42
CA MET A 119 2.45 10.37 -1.78
C MET A 119 1.55 10.86 -0.63
N PHE A 120 1.23 10.01 0.36
CA PHE A 120 0.33 10.35 1.47
C PHE A 120 0.72 11.65 2.20
N ARG A 121 2.02 11.99 2.26
CA ARG A 121 2.50 13.26 2.84
C ARG A 121 3.42 14.07 1.93
N GLN A 122 3.92 13.49 0.83
CA GLN A 122 5.00 14.09 0.04
C GLN A 122 4.73 13.97 -1.47
N GLN A 123 3.50 14.32 -1.88
CA GLN A 123 3.04 14.23 -3.26
C GLN A 123 3.93 15.02 -4.24
N GLU A 124 4.41 16.21 -3.84
CA GLU A 124 5.17 17.12 -4.71
C GLU A 124 6.52 16.55 -5.16
N LYS A 125 7.12 15.68 -4.35
CA LYS A 125 8.45 15.11 -4.61
C LYS A 125 8.38 13.74 -5.29
N HIS A 126 7.22 13.12 -5.30
CA HIS A 126 7.06 11.76 -5.80
C HIS A 126 7.08 11.73 -7.33
N ILE A 127 7.89 10.83 -7.91
CA ILE A 127 7.96 10.60 -9.35
C ILE A 127 7.18 9.32 -9.68
N ASP A 128 7.59 8.20 -9.07
CA ASP A 128 7.02 6.89 -9.33
C ASP A 128 7.27 5.94 -8.16
N TRP A 129 6.55 4.82 -8.10
CA TRP A 129 6.70 3.83 -7.06
C TRP A 129 6.37 2.41 -7.52
N MET A 130 6.84 1.44 -6.74
CA MET A 130 6.50 0.04 -6.91
C MET A 130 6.31 -0.62 -5.54
N ARG A 131 5.17 -1.28 -5.34
CA ARG A 131 4.99 -2.20 -4.21
C ARG A 131 5.93 -3.39 -4.39
N ILE A 132 6.81 -3.62 -3.42
CA ILE A 132 7.67 -4.80 -3.43
C ILE A 132 6.92 -5.99 -2.84
N GLY A 133 6.23 -5.78 -1.72
CA GLY A 133 5.45 -6.81 -1.03
C GLY A 133 5.43 -6.59 0.47
N ALA A 134 5.32 -7.69 1.22
CA ALA A 134 5.41 -7.69 2.66
C ALA A 134 6.41 -8.73 3.18
N PHE A 135 7.04 -8.42 4.29
CA PHE A 135 7.95 -9.28 5.02
C PHE A 135 7.69 -9.11 6.53
N SER A 136 8.33 -9.91 7.37
CA SER A 136 8.11 -9.89 8.82
C SER A 136 9.41 -9.73 9.60
N PHE A 137 9.29 -9.09 10.75
CA PHE A 137 10.29 -9.11 11.82
C PHE A 137 9.79 -9.98 12.96
N ASP A 138 10.54 -11.03 13.27
CA ASP A 138 10.37 -11.88 14.44
C ASP A 138 11.27 -11.42 15.61
N SER A 139 12.27 -10.58 15.33
CA SER A 139 13.11 -9.93 16.34
C SER A 139 12.97 -8.41 16.31
N SER A 140 13.30 -7.76 17.43
CA SER A 140 13.29 -6.30 17.54
C SER A 140 14.55 -5.63 16.99
N VAL A 141 15.33 -6.34 16.16
CA VAL A 141 16.61 -5.88 15.63
C VAL A 141 16.63 -6.02 14.11
N ALA A 142 16.79 -4.89 13.41
CA ALA A 142 16.93 -4.84 11.97
C ALA A 142 18.39 -4.57 11.55
N VAL A 143 18.80 -5.16 10.43
CA VAL A 143 20.04 -4.82 9.73
C VAL A 143 19.69 -4.06 8.47
N LEU A 144 20.20 -2.84 8.32
CA LEU A 144 20.04 -2.01 7.14
C LEU A 144 21.36 -1.99 6.38
N ALA A 145 21.35 -2.29 5.08
CA ALA A 145 22.56 -2.36 4.27
C ALA A 145 22.41 -1.55 2.97
N GLU A 146 23.47 -0.84 2.58
CA GLU A 146 23.56 -0.23 1.23
C GLU A 146 24.12 -1.21 0.18
N ARG A 147 24.55 -2.41 0.62
CA ARG A 147 25.09 -3.45 -0.25
C ARG A 147 24.37 -4.76 -0.01
N LEU A 148 24.14 -5.49 -1.09
CA LEU A 148 23.55 -6.83 -1.10
C LEU A 148 24.58 -7.93 -0.74
N ILE A 149 25.70 -7.53 -0.16
CA ILE A 149 26.76 -8.40 0.31
C ILE A 149 27.04 -8.01 1.76
N LEU A 150 26.64 -8.87 2.68
CA LEU A 150 26.93 -8.68 4.10
C LEU A 150 28.26 -9.38 4.46
N PRO A 151 29.21 -8.68 5.11
CA PRO A 151 30.41 -9.33 5.63
C PRO A 151 30.03 -10.32 6.74
N GLY A 152 30.60 -11.54 6.67
CA GLY A 152 30.09 -12.74 7.36
C GLY A 152 30.02 -12.74 8.90
N LYS A 153 30.39 -11.65 9.59
CA LYS A 153 30.11 -11.44 11.02
C LYS A 153 29.81 -9.98 11.31
N ILE A 154 28.53 -9.65 11.51
CA ILE A 154 28.15 -8.44 12.22
C ILE A 154 28.54 -8.66 13.68
N ARG A 155 29.45 -7.84 14.21
CA ARG A 155 29.90 -7.92 15.61
C ARG A 155 29.02 -7.02 16.46
N ASN A 156 28.23 -7.63 17.35
CA ASN A 156 27.48 -6.88 18.37
C ASN A 156 28.46 -6.05 19.21
N GLY A 157 28.26 -4.73 19.26
CA GLY A 157 29.09 -3.79 20.04
C GLY A 157 30.01 -2.86 19.23
N GLU A 158 30.06 -2.97 17.90
CA GLU A 158 30.68 -1.92 17.07
C GLU A 158 29.78 -0.68 17.01
N THR A 159 30.36 0.51 17.15
CA THR A 159 29.64 1.78 16.98
C THR A 159 29.06 1.85 15.56
N MET A 160 27.83 2.33 15.39
CA MET A 160 27.15 2.45 14.09
C MET A 160 28.02 3.10 13.01
N GLU A 161 28.78 4.15 13.35
CA GLU A 161 29.70 4.83 12.44
C GLU A 161 30.80 3.91 11.90
N LYS A 162 31.33 3.01 12.74
CA LYS A 162 32.34 2.02 12.33
C LYS A 162 31.72 1.00 11.39
N MET A 163 30.53 0.49 11.71
CA MET A 163 29.81 -0.46 10.86
C MET A 163 29.47 0.13 9.49
N LEU A 164 28.98 1.37 9.44
CA LEU A 164 28.69 2.06 8.19
C LEU A 164 29.96 2.24 7.34
N ARG A 165 31.08 2.63 7.97
CA ARG A 165 32.35 2.81 7.25
C ARG A 165 32.95 1.49 6.77
N SER A 166 32.92 0.44 7.57
CA SER A 166 33.61 -0.83 7.28
C SER A 166 32.76 -1.83 6.51
N GLN A 167 31.46 -1.88 6.78
CA GLN A 167 30.53 -2.90 6.26
C GLN A 167 29.44 -2.33 5.34
N GLY A 168 29.20 -1.01 5.37
CA GLY A 168 28.08 -0.39 4.62
C GLY A 168 26.72 -0.82 5.16
N CYS A 169 26.65 -1.09 6.47
CA CYS A 169 25.41 -1.44 7.14
C CYS A 169 25.30 -0.75 8.51
N CYS A 170 24.07 -0.65 9.02
CA CYS A 170 23.80 -0.27 10.40
C CYS A 170 22.77 -1.23 11.00
N VAL A 171 22.79 -1.33 12.33
CA VAL A 171 21.86 -2.13 13.11
C VAL A 171 20.91 -1.19 13.82
N LEU A 172 19.61 -1.48 13.76
CA LEU A 172 18.57 -0.72 14.40
C LEU A 172 17.87 -1.57 15.43
N ASP A 173 17.92 -1.13 16.69
CA ASP A 173 17.25 -1.79 17.80
C ASP A 173 15.85 -1.20 18.05
N ASN A 174 15.06 -1.93 18.84
CA ASN A 174 13.69 -1.59 19.22
C ASN A 174 12.78 -1.44 18.00
N VAL A 175 12.92 -2.34 17.02
CA VAL A 175 12.04 -2.44 15.85
C VAL A 175 10.78 -3.19 16.23
N LYS A 176 9.62 -2.68 15.79
CA LYS A 176 8.34 -3.34 16.02
C LYS A 176 8.30 -4.67 15.26
N THR A 177 8.04 -5.76 15.99
CA THR A 177 7.86 -7.09 15.40
C THR A 177 6.52 -7.18 14.67
N GLY A 178 6.38 -8.13 13.75
CA GLY A 178 5.18 -8.34 12.95
C GLY A 178 5.39 -8.03 11.47
N ILE A 179 4.29 -7.71 10.76
CA ILE A 179 4.26 -7.55 9.30
C ILE A 179 4.65 -6.14 8.90
N TRP A 180 5.53 -6.04 7.91
CA TRP A 180 6.01 -4.82 7.31
C TRP A 180 5.73 -4.80 5.81
N ILE A 181 5.26 -3.65 5.33
CA ILE A 181 5.03 -3.37 3.92
C ILE A 181 6.25 -2.67 3.35
N ALA A 182 6.76 -3.17 2.24
CA ALA A 182 7.93 -2.62 1.57
C ALA A 182 7.56 -2.04 0.20
N ASP A 183 8.00 -0.81 -0.03
CA ASP A 183 7.82 -0.11 -1.30
C ASP A 183 9.15 0.47 -1.76
N LEU A 184 9.33 0.49 -3.08
CA LEU A 184 10.35 1.28 -3.74
C LEU A 184 9.72 2.60 -4.20
N GLN A 185 10.39 3.70 -3.92
CA GLN A 185 9.96 5.04 -4.30
C GLN A 185 11.07 5.73 -5.11
N LEU A 186 10.69 6.34 -6.22
CA LEU A 186 11.52 7.26 -6.98
C LEU A 186 11.02 8.67 -6.70
N VAL A 187 11.92 9.51 -6.19
CA VAL A 187 11.56 10.86 -5.75
C VAL A 187 12.55 11.88 -6.30
N ARG A 188 12.09 13.11 -6.48
CA ARG A 188 12.91 14.24 -6.91
C ARG A 188 13.97 14.55 -5.86
N CYS A 189 15.12 15.05 -6.32
CA CYS A 189 16.21 15.45 -5.46
C CYS A 189 15.72 16.47 -4.41
N PRO A 190 15.87 16.16 -3.09
CA PRO A 190 15.33 16.99 -2.03
C PRO A 190 16.11 18.29 -1.80
N VAL A 191 17.27 18.47 -2.44
CA VAL A 191 18.17 19.62 -2.25
C VAL A 191 17.79 20.79 -3.17
N CYS A 192 17.47 20.50 -4.43
CA CYS A 192 17.24 21.52 -5.45
C CYS A 192 15.75 21.85 -5.60
N ASP A 193 14.83 20.88 -5.46
CA ASP A 193 13.37 21.02 -5.77
C ASP A 193 13.05 21.68 -7.13
N LEU A 194 14.06 21.79 -8.00
CA LEU A 194 13.96 22.37 -9.32
C LEU A 194 13.49 21.28 -10.28
N ASN A 195 12.48 21.59 -11.10
CA ASN A 195 12.01 20.72 -12.18
C ASN A 195 13.11 20.38 -13.21
N THR A 196 14.22 21.12 -13.20
CA THR A 196 15.38 20.97 -14.09
C THR A 196 16.52 20.16 -13.47
N CYS A 197 16.33 19.64 -12.26
CA CYS A 197 17.32 18.85 -11.56
C CYS A 197 17.12 17.37 -11.91
N ASP A 198 18.02 16.81 -12.73
CA ASP A 198 17.96 15.39 -13.15
C ASP A 198 18.20 14.40 -11.98
N GLY A 199 18.52 14.91 -10.79
CA GLY A 199 18.75 14.12 -9.59
C GLY A 199 17.49 13.37 -9.16
N THR A 200 17.43 12.08 -9.49
CA THR A 200 16.44 11.15 -8.95
C THR A 200 17.03 10.45 -7.73
N MET A 201 16.28 10.40 -6.64
CA MET A 201 16.63 9.67 -5.43
C MET A 201 15.81 8.38 -5.36
N GLN A 202 16.50 7.25 -5.19
CA GLN A 202 15.86 5.97 -4.90
C GLN A 202 15.65 5.82 -3.40
N THR A 203 14.45 5.41 -2.99
CA THR A 203 14.13 5.16 -1.58
C THR A 203 13.47 3.80 -1.40
N LEU A 204 14.06 2.95 -0.54
CA LEU A 204 13.41 1.76 0.01
C LEU A 204 12.71 2.16 1.30
N ASP A 205 11.38 2.11 1.29
CA ASP A 205 10.53 2.36 2.46
C ASP A 205 9.97 1.05 2.97
N ALA A 206 10.18 0.76 4.25
CA ALA A 206 9.52 -0.32 4.97
C ALA A 206 8.70 0.27 6.13
N ARG A 207 7.45 -0.15 6.25
CA ARG A 207 6.50 0.37 7.25
C ARG A 207 5.72 -0.75 7.90
N HIS A 208 5.64 -0.73 9.22
CA HIS A 208 4.82 -1.68 9.96
C HIS A 208 3.34 -1.54 9.53
N ILE A 209 2.64 -2.65 9.35
CA ILE A 209 1.27 -2.68 8.80
C ILE A 209 0.29 -1.81 9.60
N GLU A 210 0.52 -1.67 10.91
CA GLU A 210 -0.34 -0.90 11.80
C GLU A 210 -0.08 0.61 11.76
N LEU A 211 1.04 1.06 11.20
CA LEU A 211 1.47 2.45 11.19
C LEU A 211 0.37 3.38 10.66
N PHE A 212 -0.31 2.97 9.60
CA PHE A 212 -1.31 3.76 8.89
C PHE A 212 -2.59 3.99 9.70
N LEU A 213 -2.78 3.24 10.79
CA LEU A 213 -3.91 3.37 11.71
C LEU A 213 -3.55 4.14 12.98
N CYS A 214 -2.28 4.47 13.17
CA CYS A 214 -1.81 5.23 14.32
C CYS A 214 -2.08 6.73 14.16
N GLU A 215 -2.70 7.33 15.16
CA GLU A 215 -3.04 8.77 15.14
C GLU A 215 -1.82 9.67 14.90
N GLY A 216 -0.69 9.36 15.53
CA GLY A 216 0.53 10.15 15.36
C GLY A 216 1.09 10.14 13.94
N PHE A 217 0.85 9.05 13.20
CA PHE A 217 1.16 8.99 11.78
C PHE A 217 0.07 9.62 10.90
N GLN A 218 -1.18 9.64 11.32
CA GLN A 218 -2.23 10.29 10.52
C GLN A 218 -2.16 11.82 10.64
N ASN A 219 -1.83 12.34 11.82
CA ASN A 219 -1.87 13.77 12.13
C ASN A 219 -0.59 14.54 11.84
N GLY A 220 0.48 13.89 11.37
CA GLY A 220 1.75 14.57 11.07
C GLY A 220 2.78 14.58 12.20
N SER A 221 2.43 14.16 13.42
CA SER A 221 3.29 14.34 14.59
C SER A 221 4.51 13.43 14.64
N TRP A 222 4.45 12.26 14.00
CA TRP A 222 5.62 11.39 13.85
C TRP A 222 6.39 11.71 12.58
N ASP A 223 7.71 11.84 12.72
CA ASP A 223 8.62 12.17 11.63
C ASP A 223 9.84 11.23 11.60
N TYR A 224 10.49 11.15 10.45
CA TYR A 224 11.71 10.39 10.24
C TYR A 224 12.91 11.09 10.89
N GLN A 225 13.70 10.32 11.62
CA GLN A 225 14.97 10.75 12.19
C GLN A 225 16.13 10.09 11.45
N LEU A 226 17.19 10.85 11.17
CA LEU A 226 18.41 10.33 10.57
C LEU A 226 19.13 9.43 11.59
N VAL A 227 19.32 8.16 11.23
CA VAL A 227 20.03 7.17 12.06
C VAL A 227 21.48 7.04 11.60
N GLY A 228 21.74 7.24 10.31
CA GLY A 228 23.09 7.21 9.77
C GLY A 228 23.16 7.67 8.32
N SER A 229 24.36 7.99 7.87
CA SER A 229 24.62 8.38 6.48
C SER A 229 26.03 7.99 6.05
N ARG A 230 26.21 7.78 4.74
CA ARG A 230 27.51 7.47 4.14
C ARG A 230 27.63 8.10 2.76
N ASP A 231 28.80 8.70 2.51
CA ASP A 231 29.21 9.10 1.17
C ASP A 231 30.04 8.00 0.51
N ILE A 232 29.62 7.58 -0.66
CA ILE A 232 30.39 6.74 -1.58
C ILE A 232 30.97 7.69 -2.63
N LYS A 233 32.17 8.23 -2.37
CA LYS A 233 32.84 9.24 -3.23
C LYS A 233 33.57 8.64 -4.42
N LYS A 234 32.91 7.71 -5.10
CA LYS A 234 33.39 7.04 -6.31
C LYS A 234 32.19 6.51 -7.08
N ARG A 235 32.37 6.32 -8.38
CA ARG A 235 31.38 5.68 -9.25
C ARG A 235 30.77 4.44 -8.58
N ALA A 236 29.45 4.42 -8.50
CA ALA A 236 28.66 3.28 -8.06
C ALA A 236 28.01 2.61 -9.29
N ASP A 237 28.05 1.27 -9.35
CA ASP A 237 27.42 0.52 -10.43
C ASP A 237 25.89 0.43 -10.25
N GLY A 238 25.41 0.61 -9.03
CA GLY A 238 24.00 0.54 -8.70
C GLY A 238 23.68 1.23 -7.37
N ALA A 239 22.43 1.68 -7.23
CA ALA A 239 21.83 2.10 -5.98
C ALA A 239 21.12 0.88 -5.35
N ALA A 240 21.69 0.32 -4.29
CA ALA A 240 21.18 -0.88 -3.62
C ALA A 240 20.83 -0.62 -2.16
N GLY A 241 19.73 -1.19 -1.69
CA GLY A 241 19.28 -1.04 -0.30
C GLY A 241 18.63 -2.32 0.16
N ALA A 242 18.92 -2.78 1.37
CA ALA A 242 18.33 -3.98 1.93
C ALA A 242 18.06 -3.84 3.43
N ILE A 243 17.00 -4.52 3.87
CA ILE A 243 16.54 -4.58 5.25
C ILE A 243 16.37 -6.06 5.60
N PHE A 244 16.94 -6.47 6.72
CA PHE A 244 16.89 -7.85 7.19
C PHE A 244 16.47 -7.89 8.66
N ASP A 245 15.71 -8.91 9.04
CA ASP A 245 15.65 -9.34 10.44
C ASP A 245 16.99 -9.97 10.84
N MET A 246 17.62 -9.44 11.88
CA MET A 246 18.90 -9.94 12.39
C MET A 246 18.86 -11.43 12.74
N LYS A 247 17.73 -11.90 13.29
CA LYS A 247 17.55 -13.31 13.71
C LYS A 247 17.62 -14.27 12.52
N HIS A 248 17.15 -13.83 11.35
CA HIS A 248 17.00 -14.66 10.15
C HIS A 248 18.06 -14.38 9.08
N LEU A 249 19.12 -13.65 9.43
CA LEU A 249 20.18 -13.24 8.48
C LEU A 249 20.92 -14.41 7.84
N LYS A 250 20.98 -15.55 8.54
CA LYS A 250 21.68 -16.77 8.09
C LYS A 250 20.73 -17.86 7.60
N ASP A 251 19.43 -17.58 7.59
CA ASP A 251 18.44 -18.56 7.19
C ASP A 251 18.46 -18.74 5.68
N SER A 252 18.14 -19.96 5.25
CA SER A 252 18.02 -20.27 3.82
C SER A 252 16.93 -19.46 3.14
N SER A 253 15.86 -19.09 3.85
CA SER A 253 14.78 -18.23 3.36
C SER A 253 15.29 -16.85 2.93
N THR A 254 16.33 -16.32 3.57
CA THR A 254 16.93 -15.01 3.31
C THR A 254 17.99 -15.05 2.21
N SER A 255 18.51 -16.25 1.88
CA SER A 255 19.62 -16.43 0.94
C SER A 255 19.36 -15.87 -0.47
N ALA A 256 18.11 -15.87 -0.93
CA ALA A 256 17.72 -15.33 -2.23
C ALA A 256 18.03 -13.83 -2.36
N VAL A 257 17.97 -13.07 -1.26
CA VAL A 257 18.33 -11.66 -1.25
C VAL A 257 19.83 -11.46 -1.47
N PHE A 258 20.66 -12.37 -0.94
CA PHE A 258 22.12 -12.35 -1.08
C PHE A 258 22.63 -12.85 -2.43
N ASP A 259 21.89 -13.72 -3.10
CA ASP A 259 22.18 -14.12 -4.49
C ASP A 259 21.79 -13.01 -5.48
N TYR A 260 22.33 -11.80 -5.25
CA TYR A 260 21.87 -10.60 -5.92
C TYR A 260 22.00 -10.67 -7.44
N LYS A 261 23.02 -11.37 -7.94
CA LYS A 261 23.23 -11.57 -9.38
C LYS A 261 22.08 -12.33 -10.06
N SER A 262 21.28 -13.11 -9.31
CA SER A 262 20.16 -13.87 -9.85
C SER A 262 18.94 -13.01 -10.20
N TRP A 263 18.78 -11.84 -9.56
CA TRP A 263 17.56 -11.03 -9.66
C TRP A 263 17.78 -9.57 -10.07
N ILE A 264 18.99 -9.03 -9.93
CA ILE A 264 19.26 -7.67 -10.42
C ILE A 264 19.17 -7.58 -11.94
N GLY A 265 18.96 -6.35 -12.43
CA GLY A 265 19.01 -6.05 -13.85
C GLY A 265 20.40 -6.32 -14.43
N ARG A 266 20.45 -6.64 -15.72
CA ARG A 266 21.72 -6.66 -16.47
C ARG A 266 22.34 -5.26 -16.47
N ALA A 267 23.63 -5.13 -16.75
CA ALA A 267 24.36 -3.85 -16.62
C ALA A 267 23.71 -2.64 -17.35
N ASN A 268 22.99 -2.87 -18.45
CA ASN A 268 22.30 -1.81 -19.22
C ASN A 268 20.79 -1.75 -18.96
N ASP A 269 20.29 -2.52 -17.98
CA ASP A 269 18.91 -2.44 -17.50
C ASP A 269 18.86 -1.48 -16.31
N TRP A 270 18.35 -0.28 -16.56
CA TRP A 270 18.18 0.77 -15.56
C TRP A 270 16.83 0.69 -14.84
N GLN A 271 16.00 -0.31 -15.12
CA GLN A 271 14.77 -0.49 -14.37
C GLN A 271 15.09 -1.00 -12.97
N PRO A 272 14.47 -0.42 -11.93
CA PRO A 272 14.63 -0.93 -10.59
C PRO A 272 14.16 -2.38 -10.46
N LYS A 273 14.93 -3.19 -9.75
CA LYS A 273 14.56 -4.55 -9.36
C LYS A 273 14.43 -4.62 -7.84
N ALA A 274 13.59 -5.53 -7.39
CA ALA A 274 13.41 -5.80 -5.98
C ALA A 274 13.36 -7.31 -5.74
N MET A 275 13.78 -7.71 -4.54
CA MET A 275 13.68 -9.07 -4.04
C MET A 275 13.07 -9.04 -2.65
N ILE A 276 12.16 -9.96 -2.37
CA ILE A 276 11.54 -10.10 -1.06
C ILE A 276 11.60 -11.55 -0.60
N ALA A 277 11.95 -11.72 0.65
CA ALA A 277 11.91 -12.97 1.40
C ALA A 277 11.04 -12.75 2.65
N PHE A 278 10.69 -13.82 3.35
CA PHE A 278 9.84 -13.72 4.54
C PHE A 278 10.38 -12.78 5.61
N HIS A 279 11.71 -12.65 5.73
CA HIS A 279 12.37 -11.84 6.77
C HIS A 279 13.38 -10.83 6.20
N ALA A 280 13.28 -10.52 4.91
CA ALA A 280 14.17 -9.56 4.28
C ALA A 280 13.57 -8.95 3.01
N VAL A 281 14.00 -7.74 2.69
CA VAL A 281 13.66 -7.07 1.44
C VAL A 281 14.85 -6.30 0.91
N ALA A 282 14.99 -6.26 -0.41
CA ALA A 282 16.05 -5.53 -1.08
C ALA A 282 15.60 -4.91 -2.39
N VAL A 283 16.29 -3.85 -2.79
CA VAL A 283 16.15 -3.17 -4.07
C VAL A 283 17.51 -2.91 -4.69
N ASN A 284 17.54 -2.85 -6.02
CA ASN A 284 18.69 -2.41 -6.79
C ASN A 284 18.26 -1.72 -8.08
N THR A 285 18.83 -0.57 -8.35
CA THR A 285 18.77 0.08 -9.67
C THR A 285 20.18 0.27 -10.19
N ASN A 286 20.47 -0.24 -11.39
CA ASN A 286 21.76 -0.01 -12.02
C ASN A 286 21.87 1.44 -12.45
N LEU A 287 23.04 2.04 -12.21
CA LEU A 287 23.27 3.47 -12.44
C LEU A 287 24.10 3.69 -13.70
N GLN A 288 23.85 4.82 -14.35
CA GLN A 288 24.75 5.35 -15.37
C GLN A 288 26.03 5.90 -14.71
N GLU A 289 26.94 6.44 -15.50
CA GLU A 289 28.13 7.10 -14.97
C GLU A 289 27.76 8.19 -13.96
N ASN A 290 28.45 8.19 -12.81
CA ASN A 290 28.15 9.05 -11.67
C ASN A 290 29.40 9.32 -10.84
N GLU A 291 29.36 10.40 -10.06
CA GLU A 291 30.45 10.79 -9.14
C GLU A 291 30.38 10.04 -7.81
N GLY A 292 29.22 9.45 -7.50
CA GLY A 292 29.02 8.62 -6.34
C GLY A 292 27.61 8.64 -5.80
N LEU A 293 27.46 8.18 -4.56
CA LEU A 293 26.17 8.12 -3.87
C LEU A 293 26.26 8.68 -2.46
N HIS A 294 25.24 9.42 -2.07
CA HIS A 294 24.93 9.77 -0.70
C HIS A 294 23.81 8.87 -0.20
N VAL A 295 24.15 7.99 0.74
CA VAL A 295 23.21 7.05 1.37
C VAL A 295 22.79 7.59 2.72
N LYS A 296 21.48 7.59 3.01
CA LYS A 296 20.93 7.90 4.34
C LYS A 296 19.99 6.82 4.81
N TYR A 297 20.05 6.54 6.10
CA TYR A 297 19.18 5.62 6.82
C TYR A 297 18.35 6.44 7.79
N HIS A 298 17.03 6.35 7.68
CA HIS A 298 16.10 6.99 8.59
C HIS A 298 15.19 5.97 9.26
N ALA A 299 14.73 6.32 10.46
CA ALA A 299 13.75 5.57 11.21
C ALA A 299 12.67 6.51 11.76
N MET A 300 11.44 6.04 11.82
CA MET A 300 10.34 6.69 12.51
C MET A 300 9.93 5.86 13.71
N ARG A 301 9.79 6.50 14.87
CA ARG A 301 9.36 5.87 16.12
C ARG A 301 7.90 6.22 16.45
N ALA A 302 7.21 5.29 17.12
CA ALA A 302 5.87 5.51 17.64
C ALA A 302 5.90 6.46 18.86
N GLY A 303 6.06 7.75 18.61
CA GLY A 303 6.35 8.76 19.65
C GLY A 303 7.85 8.83 19.99
N ALA A 304 8.21 9.63 20.99
CA ALA A 304 9.61 9.96 21.31
C ALA A 304 10.47 8.73 21.65
N ASP A 305 9.93 7.79 22.45
CA ASP A 305 10.64 6.60 22.94
C ASP A 305 10.02 5.28 22.46
N GLY A 306 9.16 5.35 21.43
CA GLY A 306 8.46 4.18 20.92
C GLY A 306 9.31 3.23 20.09
N GLU A 307 8.70 2.09 19.77
CA GLU A 307 9.23 1.15 18.79
C GLU A 307 9.42 1.85 17.43
N VAL A 308 10.42 1.41 16.66
CA VAL A 308 10.55 1.79 15.26
C VAL A 308 9.42 1.15 14.47
N VAL A 309 8.65 1.98 13.79
CA VAL A 309 7.46 1.60 13.00
C VAL A 309 7.61 1.93 11.51
N SER A 310 8.68 2.64 11.14
CA SER A 310 9.07 2.80 9.74
C SER A 310 10.59 2.95 9.59
N ILE A 311 11.12 2.40 8.50
CA ILE A 311 12.53 2.43 8.12
C ILE A 311 12.61 2.92 6.68
N ARG A 312 13.56 3.80 6.41
CA ARG A 312 13.80 4.38 5.09
C ARG A 312 15.27 4.36 4.74
N ILE A 313 15.62 3.76 3.60
CA ILE A 313 16.98 3.82 3.03
C ILE A 313 16.91 4.62 1.74
N SER A 314 17.50 5.81 1.73
CA SER A 314 17.53 6.70 0.57
C SER A 314 18.92 6.79 -0.03
N GLN A 315 18.99 6.78 -1.36
CA GLN A 315 20.23 6.87 -2.13
C GLN A 315 20.10 7.94 -3.19
N GLN A 316 20.95 8.95 -3.06
CA GLN A 316 21.00 10.11 -3.93
C GLN A 316 22.33 10.12 -4.67
N LEU A 317 22.33 10.47 -5.96
CA LEU A 317 23.57 10.73 -6.70
C LEU A 317 24.31 11.94 -6.10
N LEU A 318 25.63 11.81 -5.95
CA LEU A 318 26.52 12.94 -5.63
C LEU A 318 26.77 13.79 -6.88
#